data_AF-A0A2P7B5F8-F1
#
_entry.id   AF-A0A2P7B5F8-F1
#
_cell.length_a   1.000
_cell.length_b   1.000
_cell.length_c   1.000
_cell.angle_alpha   90.00
_cell.angle_beta   90.00
_cell.angle_gamma   90.00
#
_symmetry.space_group_name_H-M   'P 1'
#
loop_
_entity.id
_entity.type
_entity.pdbx_description
1 polymer ?
#
loop_
_entity_poly.entity_id
_entity_poly.type
_entity_poly.pdbx_seq_one_letter_code
_entity_poly.pdbx_strand_id
1 'polypeptide(L)'
;MRKNLIPRFDYGVAWTSKLQRQHAIWNELQFDLELKRHPNAIAVLLRVLIELSVDNYIDQHRLATVRPNDKLGSRIIKAAEDLRTRGKITEKYLGEIRKLQHQDTFVSTDTLNRLIHSQSFTPSADYLKAMWDTLSGLVVSCMNG
;
A
#
# COMPACT_ATOMS: atom_id res chain seq x y z
N MET A 1 13.62 -15.25 10.41
CA MET A 1 13.66 -13.79 10.12
C MET A 1 13.09 -13.55 8.74
N ARG A 2 12.18 -12.57 8.56
CA ARG A 2 11.54 -12.26 7.26
C ARG A 2 12.55 -11.69 6.27
N LYS A 3 12.69 -12.37 5.12
CA LYS A 3 13.67 -12.05 4.07
C LYS A 3 13.15 -11.01 3.07
N ASN A 4 11.96 -11.24 2.53
CA ASN A 4 11.28 -10.38 1.56
C ASN A 4 10.26 -9.47 2.25
N LEU A 5 9.78 -8.43 1.54
CA LEU A 5 8.75 -7.57 2.11
C LEU A 5 7.47 -8.37 2.29
N ILE A 6 6.89 -8.96 1.26
CA ILE A 6 5.63 -9.71 1.42
C ILE A 6 5.99 -11.12 1.94
N PRO A 7 5.41 -11.59 3.06
CA PRO A 7 5.60 -12.96 3.52
C PRO A 7 5.13 -13.97 2.47
N ARG A 8 5.75 -15.15 2.43
CA ARG A 8 5.34 -16.26 1.55
C ARG A 8 4.10 -16.95 2.10
N PHE A 9 2.99 -16.22 2.06
CA PHE A 9 1.67 -16.61 2.47
C PHE A 9 0.71 -16.28 1.31
N ASP A 10 -0.32 -17.11 1.12
CA ASP A 10 -1.37 -16.82 0.16
C ASP A 10 -2.37 -15.84 0.77
N TYR A 11 -2.39 -14.62 0.25
CA TYR A 11 -3.29 -13.57 0.69
C TYR A 11 -4.69 -13.66 0.05
N GLY A 12 -4.95 -14.64 -0.82
CA GLY A 12 -6.24 -14.81 -1.49
C GLY A 12 -6.55 -13.70 -2.50
N VAL A 13 -5.53 -13.17 -3.17
CA VAL A 13 -5.71 -12.13 -4.21
C VAL A 13 -6.24 -12.77 -5.49
N ALA A 14 -7.36 -12.26 -5.99
CA ALA A 14 -7.95 -12.69 -7.26
C ALA A 14 -7.24 -12.01 -8.44
N TRP A 15 -6.17 -12.63 -8.95
CA TRP A 15 -5.37 -12.07 -10.04
C TRP A 15 -6.13 -12.04 -11.38
N THR A 16 -6.72 -10.89 -11.70
CA THR A 16 -7.38 -10.66 -13.00
C THR A 16 -6.43 -10.06 -14.04
N SER A 17 -6.87 -9.99 -15.31
CA SER A 17 -6.12 -9.32 -16.38
C SER A 17 -5.90 -7.82 -16.15
N LYS A 18 -6.70 -7.17 -15.29
CA LYS A 18 -6.52 -5.76 -14.93
C LYS A 18 -5.41 -5.54 -13.88
N LEU A 19 -5.01 -6.60 -13.16
CA LEU A 19 -4.04 -6.54 -12.07
C LEU A 19 -2.63 -6.98 -12.46
N GLN A 20 -2.31 -7.06 -13.75
CA GLN A 20 -1.01 -7.59 -14.21
C GLN A 20 0.19 -6.82 -13.65
N ARG A 21 0.08 -5.48 -13.56
CA ARG A 21 1.15 -4.63 -13.00
C ARG A 21 1.31 -4.83 -11.50
N GLN A 22 0.20 -4.88 -10.76
CA GLN A 22 0.17 -5.17 -9.33
C GLN A 22 0.76 -6.56 -9.06
N HIS A 23 0.43 -7.55 -9.88
CA HIS A 23 0.94 -8.91 -9.75
C HIS A 23 2.45 -9.01 -9.95
N ALA A 24 3.00 -8.31 -10.96
CA ALA A 24 4.45 -8.26 -11.17
C ALA A 24 5.17 -7.65 -9.95
N ILE A 25 4.69 -6.49 -9.47
CA ILE A 25 5.27 -5.81 -8.30
C ILE A 25 5.13 -6.66 -7.04
N TRP A 26 3.98 -7.33 -6.86
CA TRP A 26 3.75 -8.23 -5.75
C TRP A 26 4.77 -9.37 -5.73
N ASN A 27 5.01 -10.00 -6.90
CA ASN A 27 6.00 -11.07 -7.01
C ASN A 27 7.41 -10.60 -6.65
N GLU A 28 7.82 -9.42 -7.14
CA GLU A 28 9.12 -8.84 -6.78
C GLU A 28 9.24 -8.63 -5.26
N LEU A 29 8.19 -8.10 -4.63
CA LEU A 29 8.16 -7.84 -3.19
C LEU A 29 8.06 -9.12 -2.33
N GLN A 30 7.50 -10.21 -2.86
CA GLN A 30 7.29 -11.47 -2.15
C GLN A 30 8.46 -12.45 -2.31
N PHE A 31 9.11 -12.46 -3.48
CA PHE A 31 10.05 -13.50 -3.85
C PHE A 31 11.46 -12.98 -4.14
N ASP A 32 11.60 -11.81 -4.77
CA ASP A 32 12.88 -11.41 -5.38
C ASP A 32 13.66 -10.41 -4.52
N LEU A 33 12.99 -9.38 -4.00
CA LEU A 33 13.66 -8.30 -3.28
C LEU A 33 13.84 -8.62 -1.79
N GLU A 34 15.09 -8.68 -1.37
CA GLU A 34 15.46 -8.86 0.04
C GLU A 34 15.51 -7.53 0.82
N LEU A 35 14.85 -7.46 1.98
CA LEU A 35 14.76 -6.27 2.84
C LEU A 35 16.13 -5.69 3.24
N LYS A 36 17.13 -6.55 3.46
CA LYS A 36 18.48 -6.12 3.85
C LYS A 36 19.30 -5.59 2.68
N ARG A 37 18.99 -6.02 1.45
CA ARG A 37 19.79 -5.70 0.25
C ARG A 37 19.16 -4.59 -0.58
N HIS A 38 17.83 -4.51 -0.60
CA HIS A 38 17.09 -3.62 -1.50
C HIS A 38 16.06 -2.74 -0.78
N PRO A 39 16.35 -2.11 0.39
CA PRO A 39 15.35 -1.37 1.17
C PRO A 39 14.72 -0.21 0.39
N ASN A 40 15.49 0.50 -0.44
CA ASN A 40 14.99 1.61 -1.24
C ASN A 40 14.08 1.15 -2.39
N ALA A 41 14.47 0.10 -3.12
CA ALA A 41 13.65 -0.47 -4.18
C ALA A 41 12.32 -1.01 -3.63
N ILE A 42 12.39 -1.70 -2.48
CA ILE A 42 11.20 -2.19 -1.76
C ILE A 42 10.29 -1.03 -1.35
N ALA A 43 10.84 0.07 -0.83
CA ALA A 43 10.05 1.24 -0.48
C ALA A 43 9.31 1.82 -1.70
N VAL A 44 10.02 2.01 -2.82
CA VAL A 44 9.43 2.51 -4.07
C VAL A 44 8.30 1.59 -4.54
N LEU A 45 8.57 0.29 -4.66
CA LEU A 45 7.60 -0.69 -5.14
C LEU A 45 6.40 -0.85 -4.21
N LEU A 46 6.61 -0.83 -2.90
CA LEU A 46 5.51 -0.85 -1.93
C LEU A 46 4.56 0.33 -2.17
N ARG A 47 5.10 1.54 -2.36
CA ARG A 47 4.27 2.72 -2.64
C ARG A 47 3.49 2.55 -3.94
N VAL A 48 4.15 2.11 -5.01
CA VAL A 48 3.51 1.90 -6.31
C VAL A 48 2.42 0.83 -6.21
N LEU A 49 2.66 -0.26 -5.48
CA LEU A 49 1.66 -1.30 -5.25
C LEU A 49 0.42 -0.75 -4.55
N ILE A 50 0.60 0.02 -3.47
CA ILE A 50 -0.51 0.65 -2.74
C ILE A 50 -1.29 1.60 -3.65
N GLU A 51 -0.59 2.46 -4.39
CA GLU A 51 -1.19 3.43 -5.31
C GLU A 51 -2.01 2.74 -6.39
N LEU A 52 -1.44 1.76 -7.09
CA LEU A 52 -2.15 1.00 -8.13
C LEU A 52 -3.33 0.17 -7.59
N SER A 53 -3.22 -0.33 -6.36
CA SER A 53 -4.31 -1.11 -5.74
C SER A 53 -5.49 -0.20 -5.39
N VAL A 54 -5.21 0.94 -4.76
CA VAL A 54 -6.22 1.94 -4.38
C VAL A 54 -6.86 2.55 -5.61
N ASP A 55 -6.08 2.90 -6.64
CA ASP A 55 -6.61 3.50 -7.86
C ASP A 55 -7.48 2.53 -8.64
N ASN A 56 -7.06 1.26 -8.75
CA ASN A 56 -7.91 0.22 -9.33
C ASN A 56 -9.27 0.13 -8.61
N TYR A 57 -9.28 0.14 -7.28
CA TYR A 57 -10.52 0.09 -6.50
C TYR A 57 -11.40 1.32 -6.74
N ILE A 58 -10.81 2.52 -6.69
CA ILE A 58 -11.51 3.79 -6.92
C ILE A 58 -12.17 3.81 -8.29
N ASP A 59 -11.45 3.38 -9.32
CA ASP A 59 -11.92 3.37 -10.70
C ASP A 59 -13.06 2.36 -10.90
N GLN A 60 -12.93 1.17 -10.31
CA GLN A 60 -13.95 0.11 -10.41
C GLN A 60 -15.27 0.49 -9.71
N HIS A 61 -15.18 1.15 -8.56
CA HIS A 61 -16.37 1.56 -7.79
C HIS A 61 -16.83 2.99 -8.07
N ARG A 62 -16.10 3.75 -8.89
CA ARG A 62 -16.40 5.14 -9.26
C ARG A 62 -16.66 6.01 -8.03
N LEU A 63 -15.73 5.99 -7.07
CA LEU A 63 -15.92 6.69 -5.79
C LEU A 63 -16.01 8.21 -5.99
N ALA A 64 -17.23 8.76 -5.93
CA ALA A 64 -17.51 10.19 -6.09
C ALA A 64 -16.88 11.07 -5.00
N THR A 65 -16.44 10.47 -3.89
CA THR A 65 -15.73 11.17 -2.81
C THR A 65 -14.29 11.54 -3.20
N VAL A 66 -13.70 10.88 -4.20
CA VAL A 66 -12.34 11.12 -4.69
C VAL A 66 -12.34 12.26 -5.69
N ARG A 67 -11.39 13.19 -5.54
CA ARG A 67 -11.21 14.37 -6.39
C ARG A 67 -9.88 14.27 -7.14
N PRO A 68 -9.75 14.89 -8.34
CA PRO A 68 -8.55 14.78 -9.17
C PRO A 68 -7.22 15.15 -8.48
N ASN A 69 -7.25 16.07 -7.49
CA ASN A 69 -6.07 16.55 -6.79
C ASN A 69 -5.87 15.90 -5.41
N ASP A 70 -6.61 14.84 -5.10
CA ASP A 70 -6.42 14.12 -3.84
C ASP A 70 -5.04 13.46 -3.82
N LYS A 71 -4.27 13.77 -2.77
CA LYS A 71 -3.02 13.05 -2.49
C LYS A 71 -3.32 11.59 -2.13
N LEU A 72 -2.32 10.72 -2.34
CA LEU A 72 -2.42 9.27 -2.07
C LEU A 72 -3.06 8.96 -0.71
N GLY A 73 -2.73 9.69 0.35
CA GLY A 73 -3.35 9.46 1.66
C GLY A 73 -4.83 9.71 1.76
N SER A 74 -5.29 10.78 1.11
CA SER A 74 -6.73 11.03 1.05
C SER A 74 -7.44 9.93 0.26
N ARG A 75 -6.84 9.48 -0.85
CA ARG A 75 -7.37 8.36 -1.64
C ARG A 75 -7.42 7.04 -0.85
N ILE A 76 -6.36 6.72 -0.09
CA ILE A 76 -6.31 5.57 0.82
C ILE A 76 -7.46 5.59 1.82
N ILE A 77 -7.69 6.73 2.49
CA ILE A 77 -8.78 6.84 3.47
C ILE A 77 -10.14 6.70 2.81
N LYS A 78 -10.36 7.37 1.67
CA LYS A 78 -11.63 7.31 0.96
C LYS A 78 -11.95 5.89 0.48
N ALA A 79 -10.95 5.16 -0.02
CA ALA A 79 -11.10 3.76 -0.38
C ALA A 79 -11.37 2.89 0.86
N ALA A 80 -10.65 3.10 1.97
CA ALA A 80 -10.87 2.37 3.22
C ALA A 80 -12.29 2.62 3.80
N GLU A 81 -12.78 3.85 3.76
CA GLU A 81 -14.13 4.21 4.21
C GLU A 81 -15.21 3.50 3.39
N ASP A 82 -15.05 3.44 2.07
CA ASP A 82 -15.96 2.72 1.19
C ASP A 82 -15.85 1.19 1.37
N LEU A 83 -14.65 0.63 1.54
CA LEU A 83 -14.47 -0.77 1.91
C LEU A 83 -15.18 -1.11 3.23
N ARG A 84 -15.12 -0.19 4.21
CA ARG A 84 -15.83 -0.34 5.49
C ARG A 84 -17.35 -0.28 5.30
N THR A 85 -17.88 0.62 4.47
CA THR A 85 -19.33 0.68 4.19
C THR A 85 -19.83 -0.58 3.50
N ARG A 86 -18.97 -1.25 2.72
CA ARG A 86 -19.25 -2.55 2.09
C ARG A 86 -18.97 -3.76 2.97
N GLY A 87 -18.55 -3.56 4.23
CA GLY A 87 -18.25 -4.64 5.17
C GLY A 87 -17.00 -5.45 4.85
N LYS A 88 -16.11 -4.94 3.99
CA LYS A 88 -14.85 -5.61 3.61
C LYS A 88 -13.76 -5.43 4.66
N ILE A 89 -13.83 -4.34 5.44
CA ILE A 89 -12.94 -4.10 6.58
C ILE A 89 -13.73 -3.66 7.82
N THR A 90 -13.13 -3.81 9.00
CA THR A 90 -13.73 -3.41 10.27
C THR A 90 -13.50 -1.92 10.58
N GLU A 91 -14.36 -1.33 11.43
CA GLU A 91 -14.15 0.05 11.92
C GLU A 91 -12.83 0.19 12.69
N LYS A 92 -12.43 -0.85 13.45
CA LYS A 92 -11.15 -0.88 14.14
C LYS A 92 -9.99 -0.72 13.15
N TYR A 93 -10.01 -1.49 12.06
CA TYR A 93 -8.96 -1.43 11.04
C TYR A 93 -8.95 -0.07 10.31
N LEU A 94 -10.13 0.49 9.99
CA LEU A 94 -10.21 1.85 9.45
C LEU A 94 -9.56 2.89 10.40
N GLY A 95 -9.76 2.74 11.71
CA GLY A 95 -9.09 3.55 12.73
C GLY A 95 -7.56 3.43 12.70
N GLU A 96 -7.01 2.23 12.43
CA GLU A 96 -5.57 2.01 12.26
C GLU A 96 -5.04 2.70 11.00
N ILE A 97 -5.75 2.59 9.87
CA ILE A 97 -5.38 3.29 8.62
C ILE A 97 -5.39 4.82 8.79
N ARG A 98 -6.38 5.37 9.49
CA ARG A 98 -6.45 6.82 9.79
C ARG A 98 -5.24 7.27 10.63
N LYS A 99 -4.85 6.50 11.64
CA LYS A 99 -3.66 6.81 12.46
C LYS A 99 -2.38 6.81 11.63
N LEU A 100 -2.22 5.83 10.74
CA LEU A 100 -1.07 5.74 9.84
C LEU A 100 -0.93 6.99 8.97
N GLN A 101 -2.03 7.52 8.42
CA GLN A 101 -2.00 8.75 7.62
C GLN A 101 -1.48 9.96 8.40
N HIS A 102 -1.82 10.06 9.70
CA HIS A 102 -1.38 11.17 10.54
C HIS A 102 0.07 11.04 11.02
N GLN A 103 0.56 9.80 11.14
CA GLN A 103 1.91 9.50 11.67
C GLN A 103 2.97 9.42 10.56
N ASP A 104 2.59 8.95 9.37
CA ASP A 104 3.55 8.67 8.31
C ASP A 104 3.63 9.75 7.24
N THR A 105 4.84 10.31 7.12
CA THR A 105 5.23 11.15 5.99
C THR A 105 5.10 10.40 4.67
N PHE A 106 5.24 9.06 4.61
CA PHE A 106 5.31 8.25 3.39
C PHE A 106 4.17 8.43 2.39
N VAL A 107 2.99 8.77 2.90
CA VAL A 107 1.76 8.92 2.13
C VAL A 107 1.58 10.34 1.56
N SER A 108 2.44 11.28 1.97
CA SER A 108 2.54 12.58 1.33
C SER A 108 3.28 12.47 -0.01
N THR A 109 2.78 13.16 -1.03
CA THR A 109 3.41 13.32 -2.36
C THR A 109 4.88 13.75 -2.28
N ASP A 110 5.28 14.36 -1.17
CA ASP A 110 6.61 14.90 -0.93
C ASP A 110 7.60 13.90 -0.32
N THR A 111 7.17 12.67 0.01
CA THR A 111 8.03 11.74 0.74
C THR A 111 8.80 10.77 -0.14
N LEU A 112 8.33 10.41 -1.34
CA LEU A 112 9.24 9.71 -2.28
C LEU A 112 10.40 10.62 -2.71
N ASN A 113 10.09 11.90 -2.99
CA ASN A 113 11.13 12.92 -3.20
C ASN A 113 11.97 13.12 -1.95
N ARG A 114 11.42 13.23 -0.73
CA ARG A 114 12.25 13.33 0.49
C ARG A 114 13.00 12.05 0.86
N LEU A 115 12.53 10.86 0.52
CA LEU A 115 13.25 9.61 0.79
C LEU A 115 14.48 9.49 -0.12
N ILE A 116 14.40 10.06 -1.32
CA ILE A 116 15.50 10.09 -2.29
C ILE A 116 16.39 11.35 -2.08
N HIS A 117 15.82 12.46 -1.57
CA HIS A 117 16.51 13.75 -1.41
C HIS A 117 16.88 14.14 0.03
N SER A 118 16.34 13.49 1.08
CA SER A 118 16.83 13.64 2.46
C SER A 118 17.91 12.58 2.70
N GLN A 119 19.15 13.03 2.87
CA GLN A 119 20.29 12.17 3.21
C GLN A 119 20.12 11.45 4.56
N SER A 120 19.06 11.75 5.33
CA SER A 120 18.85 11.29 6.70
C SER A 120 17.80 10.19 6.88
N PHE A 121 16.99 9.86 5.86
CA PHE A 121 15.98 8.81 6.01
C PHE A 121 16.25 7.62 5.07
N THR A 122 16.92 6.61 5.61
CA THR A 122 16.98 5.27 5.00
C THR A 122 15.84 4.43 5.58
N PRO A 123 14.89 3.92 4.78
CA PRO A 123 13.81 3.08 5.30
C PRO A 123 14.41 1.82 5.91
N SER A 124 14.21 1.63 7.21
CA SER A 124 14.68 0.42 7.89
C SER A 124 13.80 -0.77 7.49
N ALA A 125 14.39 -1.97 7.50
CA ALA A 125 13.65 -3.20 7.22
C ALA A 125 12.44 -3.37 8.15
N ASP A 126 12.54 -2.93 9.42
CA ASP A 126 11.46 -3.06 10.40
C ASP A 126 10.33 -2.06 10.15
N TYR A 127 10.68 -0.83 9.73
CA TYR A 127 9.69 0.14 9.30
C TYR A 127 8.89 -0.36 8.09
N LEU A 128 9.57 -0.89 7.07
CA LEU A 128 8.90 -1.45 5.88
C LEU A 128 8.00 -2.64 6.22
N LYS A 129 8.43 -3.53 7.13
CA LYS A 129 7.59 -4.64 7.59
C LYS A 129 6.34 -4.15 8.30
N ALA A 130 6.49 -3.25 9.28
CA ALA A 130 5.37 -2.70 10.04
C ALA A 130 4.35 -2.00 9.12
N MET A 131 4.85 -1.29 8.11
CA MET A 131 4.04 -0.66 7.08
C MET A 131 3.23 -1.69 6.28
N TRP A 132 3.88 -2.74 5.76
CA TRP A 132 3.18 -3.82 5.06
C TRP A 132 2.16 -4.51 5.95
N ASP A 133 2.53 -4.84 7.19
CA ASP A 133 1.67 -5.58 8.10
C ASP A 133 0.39 -4.79 8.40
N THR A 134 0.50 -3.46 8.48
CA THR A 134 -0.65 -2.56 8.64
C THR A 134 -1.46 -2.44 7.36
N LEU A 135 -0.84 -2.27 6.18
CA LEU A 135 -1.53 -1.94 4.93
C LEU A 135 -1.97 -3.15 4.09
N SER A 136 -1.46 -4.35 4.36
CA SER A 136 -1.71 -5.54 3.54
C SER A 136 -3.21 -5.86 3.41
N GLY A 137 -3.97 -5.74 4.50
CA GLY A 137 -5.42 -5.97 4.48
C GLY A 137 -6.17 -5.00 3.55
N LEU A 138 -5.81 -3.73 3.55
CA LEU A 138 -6.33 -2.72 2.62
C LEU A 138 -5.95 -3.05 1.18
N VAL A 139 -4.67 -3.32 0.92
CA VAL A 139 -4.15 -3.60 -0.43
C VAL A 139 -4.88 -4.81 -1.04
N VAL A 140 -5.00 -5.90 -0.30
CA VAL A 140 -5.71 -7.11 -0.73
C VAL A 140 -7.20 -6.83 -0.95
N SER A 141 -7.83 -6.09 -0.03
CA SER A 141 -9.26 -5.73 -0.15
C SER A 141 -9.53 -4.85 -1.37
N CYS A 142 -8.64 -3.93 -1.70
CA CYS A 142 -8.73 -3.09 -2.90
C CYS A 142 -8.54 -3.89 -4.20
N MET A 143 -7.67 -4.89 -4.21
CA MET A 143 -7.45 -5.73 -5.39
C MET A 143 -8.59 -6.74 -5.62
N ASN A 144 -9.27 -7.16 -4.54
CA ASN A 144 -10.41 -8.09 -4.59
C ASN A 144 -11.78 -7.38 -4.67
N GLY A 145 -11.80 -6.04 -4.71
CA GLY A 145 -12.99 -5.20 -4.73
C GLY A 145 -13.80 -5.30 -6.01
#